data_AF-A0A2V8SHE6-F1
#
_entry.id   AF-A0A2V8SHE6-F1
#
_cell.length_a   1.000
_cell.length_b   1.000
_cell.length_c   1.000
_cell.angle_alpha   90.00
_cell.angle_beta   90.00
_cell.angle_gamma   90.00
#
_symmetry.space_group_name_H-M   'P 1'
#
loop_
_entity.id
_entity.type
_entity.pdbx_description
1 polymer ?
#
loop_
_entity_poly.entity_id
_entity_poly.type
_entity_poly.pdbx_seq_one_letter_code
_entity_poly.pdbx_strand_id
1 'polypeptide(L)' 'GHLALPGGRMEPEDAGLLATAVRETFEEVGLRLDAGGEVIGRLATVIPQSRLVPRIAVTPFVAVAPAEYHVFGEGEASVK' A
#
# COMPACT_ATOMS: atom_id res chain seq x y z
N GLY A 1 -17.78 6.44 -7.23
CA GLY A 1 -16.72 5.43 -7.14
C GLY A 1 -16.67 4.87 -5.74
N HIS A 2 -16.08 3.69 -5.55
CA HIS A 2 -15.77 3.17 -4.22
C HIS A 2 -14.37 3.66 -3.81
N LEU A 3 -14.17 3.93 -2.52
CA LEU A 3 -12.84 4.21 -1.98
C LEU A 3 -12.09 2.89 -1.80
N ALA A 4 -10.83 2.85 -2.22
CA ALA A 4 -9.93 1.71 -2.03
C ALA A 4 -8.52 2.20 -1.69
N LEU A 5 -7.72 1.31 -1.09
CA LEU A 5 -6.27 1.51 -0.99
C LEU A 5 -5.62 1.25 -2.36
N PRO A 6 -4.42 1.81 -2.62
CA PRO A 6 -3.72 1.54 -3.85
C PRO A 6 -3.43 0.06 -4.06
N GLY A 7 -3.51 -0.40 -5.30
CA GLY A 7 -3.15 -1.77 -5.64
C GLY A 7 -3.84 -2.32 -6.88
N GLY A 8 -3.26 -3.38 -7.43
CA GLY A 8 -3.74 -3.99 -8.65
C GLY A 8 -3.34 -5.45 -8.79
N ARG A 9 -3.26 -5.92 -10.03
CA ARG A 9 -2.92 -7.31 -10.34
C ARG A 9 -1.40 -7.44 -10.44
N MET A 10 -0.88 -8.57 -9.96
CA MET A 10 0.52 -8.91 -10.18
C MET A 10 0.78 -9.12 -11.67
N GLU A 11 1.80 -8.46 -12.18
CA GLU A 11 2.27 -8.58 -13.56
C GLU A 11 3.42 -9.61 -13.65
N PRO A 12 3.68 -10.19 -14.83
CA PRO A 12 4.78 -11.15 -15.02
C PRO A 12 6.16 -10.62 -14.62
N GLU A 13 6.35 -9.30 -14.70
CA GLU A 13 7.60 -8.60 -14.41
C GLU A 13 7.78 -8.32 -12.91
N ASP A 14 6.71 -8.43 -12.12
CA ASP A 14 6.78 -8.23 -10.67
C ASP A 14 7.53 -9.41 -10.02
N ALA A 15 8.58 -9.09 -9.25
CA ALA A 15 9.33 -10.09 -8.48
C ALA A 15 8.50 -10.78 -7.37
N GLY A 16 7.27 -10.31 -7.14
CA GLY A 16 6.30 -10.88 -6.20
C GLY A 16 5.28 -9.83 -5.76
N LEU A 17 4.35 -10.23 -4.89
CA LEU A 17 3.23 -9.37 -4.48
C LEU A 17 3.63 -8.05 -3.80
N LEU A 18 4.80 -8.01 -3.15
CA LEU A 18 5.33 -6.76 -2.61
C LEU A 18 5.76 -5.80 -3.72
N ALA A 19 6.43 -6.31 -4.76
CA ALA A 19 6.82 -5.50 -5.91
C ALA A 19 5.58 -4.94 -6.63
N THR A 20 4.54 -5.76 -6.80
CA THR A 20 3.23 -5.32 -7.29
C THR A 20 2.67 -4.17 -6.45
N ALA A 21 2.61 -4.32 -5.13
CA ALA A 21 2.06 -3.29 -4.25
C ALA A 21 2.84 -1.97 -4.33
N VAL A 22 4.18 -2.04 -4.40
CA VAL A 22 5.05 -0.85 -4.56
C VAL A 22 4.84 -0.17 -5.91
N ARG A 23 4.81 -0.96 -7.00
CA ARG A 23 4.58 -0.45 -8.37
C ARG A 23 3.22 0.25 -8.48
N GLU A 24 2.15 -0.43 -8.08
CA GLU A 24 0.79 0.11 -8.14
C GLU A 24 0.62 1.36 -7.26
N THR A 25 1.23 1.38 -6.07
CA THR A 25 1.23 2.58 -5.22
C THR A 25 1.89 3.77 -5.91
N PHE A 26 2.97 3.55 -6.64
CA PHE A 26 3.60 4.61 -7.43
C PHE A 26 2.73 5.03 -8.62
N GLU A 27 2.17 4.10 -9.37
CA GLU A 27 1.35 4.39 -10.56
C GLU A 27 0.06 5.14 -10.22
N GLU A 28 -0.63 4.77 -9.14
CA GLU A 28 -1.93 5.34 -8.80
C GLU A 28 -1.85 6.65 -8.01
N VAL A 29 -0.86 6.79 -7.10
CA VAL A 29 -0.76 7.96 -6.21
C VAL A 29 0.62 8.63 -6.18
N GLY A 30 1.60 8.14 -6.94
CA GLY A 30 2.93 8.75 -7.04
C GLY A 30 3.82 8.55 -5.80
N LEU A 31 3.41 7.76 -4.81
CA LEU A 31 4.14 7.58 -3.57
C LEU A 31 5.27 6.57 -3.75
N ARG A 32 6.51 7.02 -3.54
CA ARG A 32 7.73 6.24 -3.72
C ARG A 32 8.12 5.49 -2.45
N LEU A 33 7.51 4.33 -2.23
CA LEU A 33 7.87 3.47 -1.08
C LEU A 33 9.33 3.02 -1.12
N ASP A 34 9.90 2.85 -2.32
CA ASP A 34 11.29 2.45 -2.56
C ASP A 34 12.32 3.56 -2.27
N ALA A 35 11.90 4.83 -2.30
CA ALA A 35 12.79 5.99 -2.19
C ALA A 35 12.70 6.71 -0.83
N GLY A 36 11.92 6.20 0.12
CA GLY A 36 11.77 6.83 1.43
C GLY A 36 10.73 6.22 2.35
N GLY A 37 9.95 5.23 1.90
CA GLY A 37 9.01 4.50 2.75
C GLY A 37 9.67 3.31 3.45
N GLU A 38 8.95 2.74 4.40
CA GLU A 38 9.37 1.52 5.12
C GLU A 38 8.26 0.48 5.09
N VAL A 39 8.53 -0.67 4.47
CA VAL A 39 7.57 -1.79 4.47
C VAL A 39 7.66 -2.53 5.81
N ILE A 40 6.59 -2.48 6.58
CA ILE A 40 6.50 -3.13 7.90
C ILE A 40 6.23 -4.63 7.73
N GLY A 41 5.40 -5.01 6.76
CA GLY A 41 5.14 -6.41 6.46
C GLY A 41 3.84 -6.66 5.70
N ARG A 42 3.50 -7.95 5.57
CA ARG A 42 2.27 -8.41 4.93
C ARG A 42 1.21 -8.80 5.97
N LEU A 43 -0.04 -8.52 5.66
CA LEU A 43 -1.19 -9.05 6.40
C LEU A 43 -1.64 -10.39 5.81
N ALA A 44 -2.59 -11.04 6.48
CA ALA A 44 -3.19 -12.28 6.00
C ALA A 44 -3.87 -12.05 4.64
N THR A 45 -3.63 -12.95 3.70
CA THR A 45 -4.31 -12.96 2.40
C THR A 45 -5.81 -13.18 2.62
N VAL A 46 -6.62 -12.35 1.97
CA VAL A 46 -8.09 -12.44 2.00
C VAL A 46 -8.61 -12.86 0.63
N ILE A 47 -9.68 -13.63 0.63
CA ILE A 47 -10.41 -14.00 -0.58
C ILE A 47 -11.80 -13.39 -0.45
N PRO A 48 -12.20 -12.44 -1.32
CA PRO A 48 -13.54 -11.88 -1.29
C PRO A 48 -14.60 -12.97 -1.42
N GLN A 49 -15.54 -13.02 -0.48
CA GLN A 49 -16.58 -14.06 -0.44
C GLN A 49 -17.83 -13.70 -1.26
N SER A 50 -17.86 -12.51 -1.86
CA SER A 50 -18.99 -12.09 -2.69
C SER A 50 -19.07 -12.96 -3.95
N ARG A 51 -20.27 -13.49 -4.21
CA ARG A 51 -20.52 -14.36 -5.38
C ARG A 51 -20.41 -13.62 -6.72
N LEU A 52 -20.44 -12.29 -6.68
CA LEU A 52 -20.44 -11.43 -7.87
C LEU A 52 -19.04 -10.98 -8.29
N VAL A 53 -18.02 -11.22 -7.46
CA VAL A 53 -16.63 -10.87 -7.78
C VAL A 53 -15.84 -12.11 -8.17
N PRO A 54 -14.85 -11.98 -9.08
CA PRO A 54 -13.96 -13.09 -9.40
C PRO A 54 -13.27 -13.59 -8.12
N ARG A 55 -12.98 -14.89 -8.06
CA ARG A 55 -12.20 -15.48 -6.97
C ARG A 55 -10.75 -14.99 -7.07
N ILE A 56 -10.50 -13.82 -6.50
CA ILE A 56 -9.17 -13.24 -6.37
C ILE A 56 -8.67 -13.44 -4.94
N ALA A 57 -7.36 -13.64 -4.80
CA ALA A 57 -6.69 -13.56 -3.51
C ALA A 57 -6.02 -12.19 -3.43
N VAL A 58 -6.26 -11.46 -2.34
CA VAL A 58 -5.69 -10.13 -2.09
C VAL A 58 -4.77 -10.24 -0.89
N THR A 59 -3.51 -9.85 -1.04
CA THR A 59 -2.52 -9.85 0.05
C THR A 59 -2.15 -8.40 0.38
N PRO A 60 -2.65 -7.82 1.47
CA PRO A 60 -2.33 -6.45 1.86
C PRO A 60 -0.91 -6.34 2.41
N PHE A 61 -0.25 -5.21 2.14
CA PHE A 61 1.01 -4.82 2.75
C PHE A 61 0.82 -3.55 3.56
N VAL A 62 1.54 -3.47 4.68
CA VAL A 62 1.57 -2.28 5.54
C VAL A 62 2.94 -1.63 5.36
N ALA A 63 2.93 -0.33 5.08
CA ALA A 63 4.14 0.46 4.97
C ALA A 63 3.94 1.83 5.64
N VAL A 64 5.03 2.37 6.18
CA VAL A 64 5.14 3.77 6.58
C VAL A 64 5.46 4.57 5.32
N ALA A 65 4.75 5.68 5.11
CA ALA A 65 4.99 6.56 3.99
C ALA A 65 6.34 7.27 4.13
N PRO A 66 6.93 7.78 3.03
CA PRO A 66 8.05 8.70 3.13
C PRO A 66 7.75 9.89 4.04
N ALA A 67 8.77 10.36 4.76
CA ALA A 67 8.62 11.36 5.82
C ALA A 67 8.00 12.68 5.33
N GLU A 68 8.16 13.03 4.05
CA GLU A 68 7.53 14.19 3.42
C GLU A 68 5.99 14.12 3.37
N TYR A 69 5.41 12.93 3.53
CA TYR A 69 3.96 12.73 3.64
C TYR A 69 3.46 12.63 5.09
N HIS A 70 4.35 12.71 6.07
CA HIS A 70 3.95 12.70 7.48
C HIS A 70 3.31 14.04 7.85
N VAL A 71 2.08 13.97 8.33
CA VAL A 71 1.39 15.13 8.91
C VAL A 71 1.58 15.06 10.42
N PHE A 72 2.35 15.99 10.96
CA PHE A 72 2.40 16.23 12.39
C PHE A 72 1.20 17.11 12.76
N GLY A 73 0.41 16.70 13.75
CA GLY A 73 -0.66 17.55 14.25
C GLY A 73 -0.09 18.86 14.81
N GLU A 74 -0.84 19.97 14.71
CA GLU A 74 -0.57 21.18 15.49
C GLU A 74 -0.79 20.87 16.98
N GLY A 75 0.21 20.28 17.64
CA GLY A 75 0.08 19.86 19.02
C GLY A 75 1.15 18.88 19.45
N GLU A 76 2.41 19.33 19.42
CA GLU A 76 3.50 19.01 20.38
C GLU A 76 4.86 19.42 19.79
N ALA A 77 4.99 20.71 19.42
CA ALA A 77 6.30 21.38 19.39
C ALA A 77 6.46 22.20 20.68
N SER A 78 6.51 21.50 21.81
CA SER A 78 7.09 22.04 23.04
C SER A 78 7.61 20.90 23.88
N VAL A 79 8.80 20.42 23.52
CA VAL A 79 9.76 20.02 24.53
C VAL A 79 11.08 20.73 24.18
N LYS A 80 11.56 21.45 25.19
CA LYS A 80 12.68 22.39 25.24
C LYS A 80 13.95 21.97 24.52
#